data_AF-H1LX78-F1
#
_entry.id   AF-H1LX78-F1
#
_cell.length_a   1.000
_cell.length_b   1.000
_cell.length_c   1.000
_cell.angle_alpha   90.00
_cell.angle_beta   90.00
_cell.angle_gamma   90.00
#
_symmetry.space_group_name_H-M   'P 1'
#
loop_
_entity.id
_entity.type
_entity.pdbx_description
1 polymer ?
#
loop_
_entity_poly.entity_id
_entity_poly.type
_entity_poly.pdbx_seq_one_letter_code
_entity_poly.pdbx_strand_id
1 'polypeptide(L)'
;MFNLFKKKQNEVKLPEVAPMELWEERSYMHVLSDKVDVEDIDGAKERIQAIDGVNLKEFNIKDDKSGNMILDYKGEEYGVGFYFEDFVFDRLYSLQKQKIHDEDFEKIEKKTKSFIIYMKFNKDYFDSYHLQLKLIMAFFPDTLAVIDESAERLLSGRWVKLAAKSSVTPNAESLFTVQAVFDDETNKVWLHTHGMCRTGFSEFELLDISRDNANDLYYLINTVANRVLYQNEAIEDYIFLGEFIDGSEIVVAPLPWNVAIAKYPSDIIGGPADRVDSHNTNSQVIFLFLSEEDANNGKYTKPSEMEEKLVENPLYYYTNEQTEHMKFMARDRYELLKNAILENPSYKALIKVGLPTDGEDGKPDYENLEHIWFELIEFTEEGFKAVLTQAPYRVAAMKEGDEGEYTVNDVTDWIIYTDEMSIDPNTAYLL
;
A
#
# COMPACT_ATOMS: atom_id res chain seq x y z
N MET A 1 7.25 -60.18 5.15
CA MET A 1 7.72 -59.14 6.09
C MET A 1 8.33 -58.04 5.21
N PHE A 2 7.52 -57.07 4.80
CA PHE A 2 7.92 -56.03 3.84
C PHE A 2 8.62 -54.90 4.60
N ASN A 3 9.94 -54.79 4.43
CA ASN A 3 10.69 -53.60 4.82
C ASN A 3 10.40 -52.48 3.82
N LEU A 4 9.45 -51.61 4.17
CA LEU A 4 9.31 -50.30 3.55
C LEU A 4 10.48 -49.43 4.02
N PHE A 5 11.53 -49.35 3.21
CA PHE A 5 12.49 -48.26 3.30
C PHE A 5 11.73 -46.95 3.02
N LYS A 6 11.42 -46.17 4.05
CA LYS A 6 11.19 -44.74 3.88
C LYS A 6 12.46 -44.17 3.25
N LYS A 7 12.43 -43.87 1.95
CA LYS A 7 13.39 -42.94 1.35
C LYS A 7 13.38 -41.71 2.25
N LYS A 8 14.52 -41.37 2.86
CA LYS A 8 14.71 -40.02 3.40
C LYS A 8 14.39 -39.07 2.24
N GLN A 9 13.30 -38.33 2.36
CA GLN A 9 13.04 -37.17 1.51
C GLN A 9 14.28 -36.28 1.64
N ASN A 10 14.80 -35.84 0.49
CA ASN A 10 16.02 -35.08 0.35
C ASN A 10 16.17 -34.06 1.49
N GLU A 11 17.19 -34.23 2.34
CA GLU A 11 17.62 -33.18 3.27
C GLU A 11 18.28 -32.08 2.42
N VAL A 12 17.46 -31.23 1.79
CA VAL A 12 17.94 -30.02 1.12
C VAL A 12 18.44 -29.09 2.21
N LYS A 13 19.72 -28.70 2.12
CA LYS A 13 20.30 -27.72 3.04
C LYS A 13 19.60 -26.38 2.80
N LEU A 14 18.86 -25.90 3.81
CA LEU A 14 18.23 -24.59 3.75
C LEU A 14 19.30 -23.49 3.80
N PRO A 15 19.14 -22.39 3.05
CA PRO A 15 19.97 -21.20 3.20
C PRO A 15 19.89 -20.65 4.63
N GLU A 16 20.96 -19.99 5.07
CA GLU A 16 20.98 -19.27 6.35
C GLU A 16 20.25 -17.93 6.20
N VAL A 17 19.67 -17.43 7.30
CA VAL A 17 19.04 -16.10 7.31
C VAL A 17 20.14 -15.03 7.18
N ALA A 18 20.05 -14.23 6.13
CA ALA A 18 20.95 -13.10 5.89
C ALA A 18 20.53 -11.87 6.71
N PRO A 19 21.46 -10.97 7.07
CA PRO A 19 21.09 -9.66 7.58
C PRO A 19 20.34 -8.87 6.52
N MET A 20 19.45 -7.96 6.95
CA MET A 20 18.78 -7.05 6.03
C MET A 20 19.79 -6.09 5.36
N GLU A 21 19.52 -5.78 4.12
CA GLU A 21 20.23 -4.79 3.33
C GLU A 21 19.78 -3.36 3.71
N LEU A 22 20.58 -2.36 3.35
CA LEU A 22 20.33 -0.97 3.76
C LEU A 22 18.99 -0.42 3.23
N TRP A 23 18.58 -0.83 2.03
CA TRP A 23 17.31 -0.43 1.41
C TRP A 23 16.10 -1.18 1.97
N GLU A 24 16.31 -2.32 2.64
CA GLU A 24 15.27 -3.01 3.42
C GLU A 24 15.08 -2.33 4.78
N GLU A 25 16.17 -1.94 5.45
CA GLU A 25 16.10 -1.32 6.79
C GLU A 25 15.69 0.16 6.78
N ARG A 26 15.89 0.85 5.66
CA ARG A 26 15.65 2.29 5.52
C ARG A 26 14.85 2.55 4.27
N SER A 27 14.14 3.67 4.26
CA SER A 27 13.48 4.13 3.04
C SER A 27 14.49 4.80 2.11
N TYR A 28 14.72 4.22 0.93
CA TYR A 28 15.55 4.77 -0.13
C TYR A 28 14.68 5.19 -1.32
N MET A 29 14.83 6.45 -1.75
CA MET A 29 14.06 7.00 -2.87
C MET A 29 14.97 7.73 -3.85
N HIS A 30 14.85 7.40 -5.13
CA HIS A 30 15.55 8.07 -6.22
C HIS A 30 14.61 9.04 -6.92
N VAL A 31 14.94 10.32 -6.88
CA VAL A 31 14.17 11.39 -7.51
C VAL A 31 14.70 11.62 -8.92
N LEU A 32 13.78 11.66 -9.88
CA LEU A 32 14.04 11.98 -11.28
C LEU A 32 13.39 13.33 -11.61
N SER A 33 14.20 14.32 -11.99
CA SER A 33 13.73 15.65 -12.40
C SER A 33 14.69 16.31 -13.39
N ASP A 34 14.31 17.43 -14.00
CA ASP A 34 15.20 18.20 -14.87
C ASP A 34 16.31 18.88 -14.06
N LYS A 35 15.99 19.34 -12.86
CA LYS A 35 16.97 19.91 -11.92
C LYS A 35 17.98 18.89 -11.39
N VAL A 36 17.58 17.63 -11.29
CA VAL A 36 18.51 16.55 -10.88
C VAL A 36 19.63 16.36 -11.90
N ASP A 37 19.34 16.47 -13.20
CA ASP A 37 20.36 16.30 -14.27
C ASP A 37 21.49 17.33 -14.18
N VAL A 38 21.20 18.51 -13.61
CA VAL A 38 22.17 19.60 -13.41
C VAL A 38 22.59 19.78 -11.95
N GLU A 39 22.22 18.84 -11.07
CA GLU A 39 22.50 18.87 -9.63
C GLU A 39 22.06 20.17 -8.91
N ASP A 40 20.95 20.77 -9.35
CA ASP A 40 20.45 22.03 -8.81
C ASP A 40 19.54 21.82 -7.59
N ILE A 41 20.10 22.04 -6.40
CA ILE A 41 19.37 22.05 -5.12
C ILE A 41 19.11 23.47 -4.59
N ASP A 42 19.25 24.51 -5.42
CA ASP A 42 19.11 25.88 -4.97
C ASP A 42 17.69 26.16 -4.43
N GLY A 43 17.66 26.88 -3.30
CA GLY A 43 16.42 27.18 -2.58
C GLY A 43 15.82 25.99 -1.81
N ALA A 44 16.43 24.79 -1.84
CA ALA A 44 15.87 23.62 -1.15
C ALA A 44 15.78 23.86 0.36
N LYS A 45 16.80 24.49 0.96
CA LYS A 45 16.82 24.79 2.40
C LYS A 45 15.64 25.66 2.82
N GLU A 46 15.38 26.74 2.09
CA GLU A 46 14.27 27.66 2.36
C GLU A 46 12.92 26.96 2.19
N ARG A 47 12.79 26.10 1.17
CA ARG A 47 11.58 25.29 0.96
C ARG A 47 11.36 24.27 2.07
N ILE A 48 12.43 23.61 2.55
CA ILE A 48 12.37 22.66 3.68
C ILE A 48 11.91 23.38 4.95
N GLN A 49 12.47 24.56 5.24
CA GLN A 49 12.07 25.37 6.39
C GLN A 49 10.63 25.90 6.31
N ALA A 50 10.04 25.92 5.12
CA ALA A 50 8.65 26.34 4.89
C ALA A 50 7.65 25.18 4.98
N ILE A 51 8.10 23.92 5.13
CA ILE A 51 7.21 22.78 5.33
C ILE A 51 6.54 22.93 6.71
N ASP A 52 5.21 22.88 6.73
CA ASP A 52 4.46 22.96 7.98
C ASP A 52 4.85 21.85 8.96
N GLY A 53 5.05 22.22 10.22
CA GLY A 53 5.48 21.32 11.28
C GLY A 53 6.96 20.89 11.24
N VAL A 54 7.76 21.32 10.25
CA VAL A 54 9.20 21.01 10.18
C VAL A 54 10.03 22.07 10.92
N ASN A 55 10.93 21.60 11.78
CA ASN A 55 11.97 22.41 12.41
C ASN A 55 13.36 21.91 11.97
N LEU A 56 13.99 22.59 11.02
CA LEU A 56 15.30 22.22 10.50
C LEU A 56 16.43 22.64 11.47
N LYS A 57 17.09 21.66 12.08
CA LYS A 57 18.20 21.86 13.03
C LYS A 57 19.55 21.98 12.32
N GLU A 58 19.82 21.04 11.42
CA GLU A 58 21.07 20.96 10.67
C GLU A 58 20.80 20.72 9.19
N PHE A 59 21.62 21.33 8.33
CA PHE A 59 21.58 21.11 6.88
C PHE A 59 22.99 21.28 6.32
N ASN A 60 23.65 20.15 6.11
CA ASN A 60 25.06 20.05 5.77
C ASN A 60 25.19 19.60 4.32
N ILE A 61 25.89 20.37 3.49
CA ILE A 61 26.20 20.04 2.09
C ILE A 61 27.72 20.01 1.91
N LYS A 62 28.22 18.99 1.22
CA LYS A 62 29.62 18.85 0.80
C LYS A 62 29.84 19.42 -0.61
N ASP A 63 31.10 19.46 -1.03
CA ASP A 63 31.50 19.99 -2.35
C ASP A 63 30.86 19.22 -3.53
N ASP A 64 30.64 17.91 -3.36
CA ASP A 64 29.98 17.01 -4.33
C ASP A 64 28.45 17.06 -4.26
N LYS A 65 27.89 18.05 -3.55
CA LYS A 65 26.44 18.23 -3.32
C LYS A 65 25.75 17.10 -2.54
N SER A 66 26.49 16.09 -2.07
CA SER A 66 25.98 15.15 -1.07
C SER A 66 25.85 15.83 0.29
N GLY A 67 25.00 15.31 1.14
CA GLY A 67 24.72 15.95 2.41
C GLY A 67 23.85 15.15 3.36
N ASN A 68 23.53 15.81 4.46
CA ASN A 68 22.59 15.32 5.45
C ASN A 68 21.86 16.48 6.11
N MET A 69 20.74 16.16 6.73
CA MET A 69 20.01 17.08 7.59
C MET A 69 19.48 16.38 8.83
N ILE A 70 19.33 17.18 9.88
CA ILE A 70 18.61 16.82 11.10
C ILE A 70 17.44 17.78 11.24
N LEU A 71 16.25 17.26 11.43
CA LEU A 71 15.04 18.05 11.60
C LEU A 71 14.07 17.40 12.57
N ASP A 72 13.22 18.20 13.21
CA ASP A 72 12.05 17.68 13.92
C ASP A 72 10.81 17.77 13.03
N TYR A 73 9.96 16.75 13.11
CA TYR A 73 8.64 16.75 12.48
C TYR A 73 7.67 15.97 13.36
N LYS A 74 6.54 16.60 13.71
CA LYS A 74 5.48 16.00 14.56
C LYS A 74 5.97 15.37 15.87
N GLY A 75 6.98 15.99 16.50
CA GLY A 75 7.51 15.57 17.80
C GLY A 75 8.62 14.53 17.77
N GLU A 76 9.01 14.07 16.57
CA GLU A 76 10.10 13.11 16.37
C GLU A 76 11.27 13.79 15.64
N GLU A 77 12.50 13.40 15.97
CA GLU A 77 13.71 13.85 15.26
C GLU A 77 14.06 12.87 14.14
N TYR A 78 14.42 13.40 12.97
CA TYR A 78 14.78 12.64 11.78
C TYR A 78 16.19 12.99 11.33
N GLY A 79 16.97 11.96 11.02
CA GLY A 79 18.21 12.06 10.26
C GLY A 79 17.97 11.64 8.81
N VAL A 80 18.26 12.55 7.87
CA VAL A 80 18.04 12.32 6.44
C VAL A 80 19.36 12.52 5.71
N GLY A 81 19.75 11.54 4.89
CA GLY A 81 20.91 11.62 4.02
C GLY A 81 20.49 11.80 2.56
N PHE A 82 21.35 12.45 1.77
CA PHE A 82 21.10 12.60 0.34
C PHE A 82 22.38 12.73 -0.48
N TYR A 83 22.33 12.30 -1.75
CA TYR A 83 23.42 12.39 -2.71
C TYR A 83 22.92 12.22 -4.15
N PHE A 84 23.77 12.51 -5.13
CA PHE A 84 23.50 12.27 -6.54
C PHE A 84 24.20 11.01 -7.03
N GLU A 85 23.58 10.29 -7.96
CA GLU A 85 24.16 9.11 -8.59
C GLU A 85 23.75 9.03 -10.08
N ASP A 86 24.61 8.41 -10.89
CA ASP A 86 24.25 8.03 -12.25
C ASP A 86 23.08 7.05 -12.22
N PHE A 87 22.16 7.20 -13.16
CA PHE A 87 20.92 6.43 -13.19
C PHE A 87 20.75 5.73 -14.53
N VAL A 88 20.31 4.48 -14.47
CA VAL A 88 19.89 3.69 -15.63
C VAL A 88 18.49 3.17 -15.34
N PHE A 89 17.56 3.43 -16.24
CA PHE A 89 16.19 2.97 -16.09
C PHE A 89 16.08 1.44 -16.23
N ASP A 90 15.75 0.76 -15.14
CA ASP A 90 15.50 -0.68 -15.14
C ASP A 90 14.11 -1.01 -15.72
N ARG A 91 14.01 -2.11 -16.48
CA ARG A 91 12.75 -2.61 -17.03
C ARG A 91 11.75 -3.00 -15.94
N LEU A 92 12.21 -3.41 -14.76
CA LEU A 92 11.35 -3.70 -13.61
C LEU A 92 10.41 -2.52 -13.32
N TYR A 93 10.91 -1.29 -13.39
CA TYR A 93 10.13 -0.09 -13.12
C TYR A 93 9.15 0.27 -14.24
N SER A 94 9.29 -0.31 -15.44
CA SER A 94 8.21 -0.25 -16.44
C SER A 94 7.02 -1.12 -16.05
N LEU A 95 7.23 -2.18 -15.27
CA LEU A 95 6.22 -3.15 -14.83
C LEU A 95 5.61 -2.75 -13.48
N GLN A 96 6.44 -2.29 -12.54
CA GLN A 96 6.04 -1.88 -11.19
C GLN A 96 5.85 -0.36 -11.10
N LYS A 97 4.94 0.19 -11.92
CA LYS A 97 4.66 1.63 -11.94
C LYS A 97 3.24 1.97 -11.57
N GLN A 98 3.09 3.08 -10.86
CA GLN A 98 1.85 3.83 -10.88
C GLN A 98 1.48 4.23 -12.32
N LYS A 99 0.21 4.56 -12.54
CA LYS A 99 -0.19 5.17 -13.82
C LYS A 99 0.57 6.48 -14.01
N ILE A 100 1.22 6.63 -15.16
CA ILE A 100 2.01 7.80 -15.54
C ILE A 100 1.60 8.17 -16.96
N HIS A 101 1.37 9.46 -17.21
CA HIS A 101 1.06 9.95 -18.54
C HIS A 101 2.24 9.70 -19.49
N ASP A 102 1.95 9.32 -20.73
CA ASP A 102 2.98 8.98 -21.73
C ASP A 102 4.02 10.09 -21.91
N GLU A 103 3.59 11.36 -21.89
CA GLU A 103 4.48 12.52 -22.00
C GLU A 103 5.50 12.64 -20.86
N ASP A 104 5.14 12.19 -19.65
CA ASP A 104 6.04 12.21 -18.50
C ASP A 104 6.92 10.96 -18.53
N PHE A 105 6.36 9.81 -18.93
CA PHE A 105 7.11 8.56 -19.09
C PHE A 105 8.25 8.70 -20.11
N GLU A 106 7.99 9.34 -21.27
CA GLU A 106 9.02 9.61 -22.27
C GLU A 106 10.15 10.52 -21.78
N LYS A 107 9.91 11.37 -20.77
CA LYS A 107 10.94 12.19 -20.14
C LYS A 107 11.72 11.39 -19.10
N ILE A 108 11.03 10.55 -18.33
CA ILE A 108 11.61 9.66 -17.32
C ILE A 108 12.62 8.70 -17.97
N GLU A 109 12.27 8.08 -19.10
CA GLU A 109 13.16 7.14 -19.83
C GLU A 109 14.46 7.78 -20.33
N LYS A 110 14.51 9.11 -20.44
CA LYS A 110 15.68 9.87 -20.91
C LYS A 110 16.60 10.30 -19.76
N LYS A 111 16.22 10.07 -18.50
CA LYS A 111 17.02 10.46 -17.34
C LYS A 111 18.24 9.57 -17.21
N THR A 112 19.36 10.21 -16.88
CA THR A 112 20.66 9.54 -16.70
C THR A 112 21.24 9.79 -15.32
N LYS A 113 20.53 10.53 -14.47
CA LYS A 113 20.94 10.89 -13.12
C LYS A 113 19.75 10.82 -12.17
N SER A 114 20.03 10.46 -10.93
CA SER A 114 19.05 10.47 -9.85
C SER A 114 19.60 11.22 -8.62
N PHE A 115 18.69 11.78 -7.84
CA PHE A 115 18.98 12.26 -6.49
C PHE A 115 18.40 11.27 -5.49
N ILE A 116 19.27 10.68 -4.68
CA ILE A 116 18.87 9.72 -3.66
C ILE A 116 18.64 10.46 -2.36
N ILE A 117 17.48 10.26 -1.76
CA ILE A 117 17.14 10.72 -0.42
C ILE A 117 16.72 9.52 0.43
N TYR A 118 17.37 9.34 1.57
CA TYR A 118 17.13 8.19 2.42
C TYR A 118 17.04 8.55 3.90
N MET A 119 16.22 7.79 4.62
CA MET A 119 16.03 7.94 6.06
C MET A 119 15.54 6.65 6.71
N LYS A 120 15.85 6.50 7.99
CA LYS A 120 15.19 5.48 8.81
C LYS A 120 13.82 6.00 9.22
N PHE A 121 12.79 5.15 9.13
CA PHE A 121 11.48 5.50 9.67
C PHE A 121 11.49 5.42 11.19
N ASN A 122 10.77 6.35 11.80
CA ASN A 122 10.44 6.30 13.21
C ASN A 122 9.20 5.43 13.41
N LYS A 123 8.69 5.37 14.65
CA LYS A 123 7.55 4.51 15.01
C LYS A 123 6.29 4.82 14.19
N ASP A 124 6.09 6.07 13.80
CA ASP A 124 5.05 6.47 12.86
C ASP A 124 5.62 6.51 11.43
N TYR A 125 5.56 5.37 10.75
CA TYR A 125 6.05 5.21 9.37
C TYR A 125 5.17 5.93 8.35
N PHE A 126 3.89 6.19 8.64
CA PHE A 126 3.05 7.01 7.76
C PHE A 126 3.55 8.45 7.71
N ASP A 127 3.86 9.02 8.87
CA ASP A 127 4.44 10.36 8.97
C ASP A 127 5.87 10.42 8.45
N SER A 128 6.66 9.36 8.69
CA SER A 128 8.02 9.26 8.15
C SER A 128 8.02 9.28 6.61
N TYR A 129 7.17 8.47 5.98
CA TYR A 129 7.02 8.42 4.53
C TYR A 129 6.48 9.73 3.97
N HIS A 130 5.46 10.30 4.60
CA HIS A 130 4.89 11.59 4.18
C HIS A 130 5.91 12.72 4.26
N LEU A 131 6.72 12.78 5.32
CA LEU A 131 7.83 13.72 5.44
C LEU A 131 8.83 13.54 4.28
N GLN A 132 9.23 12.30 3.96
CA GLN A 132 10.16 12.05 2.86
C GLN A 132 9.62 12.58 1.52
N LEU A 133 8.33 12.39 1.23
CA LEU A 133 7.69 12.97 0.03
C LEU A 133 7.69 14.51 0.06
N LYS A 134 7.42 15.12 1.22
CA LYS A 134 7.49 16.59 1.39
C LYS A 134 8.91 17.12 1.16
N LEU A 135 9.93 16.41 1.65
CA LEU A 135 11.32 16.75 1.42
C LEU A 135 11.70 16.61 -0.06
N ILE A 136 11.28 15.56 -0.74
CA ILE A 136 11.46 15.40 -2.19
C ILE A 136 10.92 16.62 -2.94
N MET A 137 9.67 17.02 -2.64
CA MET A 137 9.07 18.19 -3.27
C MET A 137 9.75 19.51 -2.89
N ALA A 138 10.35 19.59 -1.69
CA ALA A 138 11.14 20.75 -1.29
C ALA A 138 12.51 20.78 -1.99
N PHE A 139 13.15 19.65 -2.28
CA PHE A 139 14.34 19.64 -3.13
C PHE A 139 13.99 19.95 -4.58
N PHE A 140 13.07 19.19 -5.17
CA PHE A 140 12.75 19.22 -6.60
C PHE A 140 11.25 19.40 -6.85
N PRO A 141 10.75 20.65 -6.87
CA PRO A 141 9.36 20.96 -7.21
C PRO A 141 8.92 20.48 -8.61
N ASP A 142 9.88 20.20 -9.49
CA ASP A 142 9.76 19.70 -10.86
C ASP A 142 9.89 18.17 -10.97
N THR A 143 9.78 17.44 -9.85
CA THR A 143 9.85 15.97 -9.82
C THR A 143 8.94 15.34 -10.89
N LEU A 144 9.53 14.53 -11.77
CA LEU A 144 8.83 13.77 -12.81
C LEU A 144 8.41 12.40 -12.30
N ALA A 145 9.30 11.74 -11.55
CA ALA A 145 9.04 10.47 -10.90
C ALA A 145 9.95 10.26 -9.69
N VAL A 146 9.55 9.32 -8.84
CA VAL A 146 10.37 8.81 -7.74
C VAL A 146 10.39 7.30 -7.83
N ILE A 147 11.57 6.69 -7.82
CA ILE A 147 11.71 5.25 -7.62
C ILE A 147 11.83 5.04 -6.12
N ASP A 148 10.83 4.38 -5.55
CA ASP A 148 10.87 3.86 -4.19
C ASP A 148 11.62 2.53 -4.24
N GLU A 149 12.93 2.56 -4.01
CA GLU A 149 13.81 1.39 -4.11
C GLU A 149 13.41 0.34 -3.07
N SER A 150 13.10 0.77 -1.84
CA SER A 150 12.70 -0.11 -0.75
C SER A 150 11.40 -0.88 -1.02
N ALA A 151 10.49 -0.33 -1.83
CA ALA A 151 9.25 -1.00 -2.23
C ALA A 151 9.24 -1.42 -3.71
N GLU A 152 10.39 -1.32 -4.37
CA GLU A 152 10.61 -1.61 -5.80
C GLU A 152 9.54 -1.03 -6.75
N ARG A 153 9.18 0.24 -6.56
CA ARG A 153 8.05 0.85 -7.30
C ARG A 153 8.39 2.23 -7.87
N LEU A 154 7.95 2.46 -9.10
CA LEU A 154 7.98 3.78 -9.75
C LEU A 154 6.71 4.58 -9.42
N LEU A 155 6.91 5.70 -8.75
CA LEU A 155 5.87 6.66 -8.36
C LEU A 155 5.78 7.79 -9.38
N SER A 156 4.55 8.21 -9.69
CA SER A 156 4.31 9.38 -10.52
C SER A 156 4.72 10.66 -9.77
N GLY A 157 5.47 11.56 -10.40
CA GLY A 157 5.78 12.86 -9.82
C GLY A 157 4.54 13.70 -9.52
N ARG A 158 3.46 13.52 -10.29
CA ARG A 158 2.15 14.14 -10.02
C ARG A 158 1.53 13.58 -8.73
N TRP A 159 1.61 12.26 -8.52
CA TRP A 159 1.16 11.63 -7.27
C TRP A 159 2.00 12.09 -6.08
N VAL A 160 3.33 12.13 -6.21
CA VAL A 160 4.24 12.59 -5.14
C VAL A 160 3.91 14.03 -4.74
N LYS A 161 3.65 14.90 -5.72
CA LYS A 161 3.23 16.29 -5.49
C LYS A 161 1.86 16.38 -4.80
N LEU A 162 0.89 15.57 -5.21
CA LEU A 162 -0.43 15.51 -4.58
C LEU A 162 -0.31 15.04 -3.12
N ALA A 163 0.39 13.93 -2.90
CA ALA A 163 0.64 13.35 -1.59
C ALA A 163 1.37 14.33 -0.67
N ALA A 164 2.46 14.95 -1.11
CA ALA A 164 3.23 15.90 -0.30
C ALA A 164 2.42 17.15 0.11
N LYS A 165 1.45 17.58 -0.70
CA LYS A 165 0.58 18.72 -0.39
C LYS A 165 -0.60 18.35 0.52
N SER A 166 -0.95 17.08 0.58
CA SER A 166 -2.08 16.61 1.37
C SER A 166 -1.86 16.88 2.86
N SER A 167 -2.97 17.12 3.56
CA SER A 167 -3.00 17.14 5.02
C SER A 167 -3.04 15.73 5.61
N VAL A 168 -3.43 14.74 4.79
CA VAL A 168 -3.55 13.33 5.14
C VAL A 168 -2.32 12.56 4.64
N THR A 169 -1.82 11.63 5.44
CA THR A 169 -0.71 10.77 5.01
C THR A 169 -1.12 9.87 3.83
N PRO A 170 -0.17 9.39 3.01
CA PRO A 170 -0.43 8.30 2.09
C PRO A 170 -0.94 7.04 2.82
N ASN A 171 -1.70 6.18 2.13
CA ASN A 171 -2.26 4.96 2.71
C ASN A 171 -1.19 3.88 2.89
N ALA A 172 -1.54 2.77 3.55
CA ALA A 172 -0.59 1.69 3.84
C ALA A 172 -0.01 1.06 2.57
N GLU A 173 -0.80 0.93 1.51
CA GLU A 173 -0.36 0.44 0.19
C GLU A 173 0.65 1.37 -0.49
N SER A 174 0.86 2.59 0.03
CA SER A 174 1.95 3.45 -0.41
C SER A 174 3.30 3.02 0.16
N LEU A 175 3.33 2.20 1.21
CA LEU A 175 4.55 1.79 1.90
C LEU A 175 5.15 0.49 1.35
N PHE A 176 4.36 -0.31 0.65
CA PHE A 176 4.81 -1.60 0.10
C PHE A 176 4.24 -1.87 -1.29
N THR A 177 4.81 -2.87 -1.95
CA THR A 177 4.29 -3.44 -3.20
C THR A 177 4.19 -4.96 -3.02
N VAL A 178 3.19 -5.60 -3.64
CA VAL A 178 3.17 -7.07 -3.77
C VAL A 178 3.65 -7.42 -5.17
N GLN A 179 4.69 -8.24 -5.26
CA GLN A 179 5.18 -8.77 -6.51
C GLN A 179 4.73 -10.22 -6.70
N ALA A 180 4.61 -10.63 -7.96
CA ALA A 180 4.26 -11.98 -8.37
C ALA A 180 5.36 -12.53 -9.27
N VAL A 181 6.02 -13.60 -8.82
CA VAL A 181 6.98 -14.36 -9.63
C VAL A 181 6.30 -15.62 -10.12
N PHE A 182 6.38 -15.86 -11.43
CA PHE A 182 5.70 -16.96 -12.11
C PHE A 182 6.70 -18.03 -12.53
N ASP A 183 6.32 -19.29 -12.34
CA ASP A 183 6.96 -20.43 -12.98
C ASP A 183 6.07 -20.92 -14.14
N ASP A 184 6.56 -20.72 -15.37
CA ASP A 184 5.85 -21.11 -16.59
C ASP A 184 5.75 -22.62 -16.78
N GLU A 185 6.60 -23.43 -16.12
CA GLU A 185 6.54 -24.89 -16.22
C GLU A 185 5.46 -25.47 -15.30
N THR A 186 5.34 -24.93 -14.09
CA THR A 186 4.40 -25.44 -13.08
C THR A 186 3.09 -24.67 -12.98
N ASN A 187 2.98 -23.50 -13.64
CA ASN A 187 1.87 -22.54 -13.49
C ASN A 187 1.65 -22.14 -12.03
N LYS A 188 2.73 -22.07 -11.25
CA LYS A 188 2.72 -21.63 -9.86
C LYS A 188 3.26 -20.23 -9.71
N VAL A 189 2.78 -19.56 -8.66
CA VAL A 189 3.09 -18.18 -8.34
C VAL A 189 3.60 -18.08 -6.92
N TRP A 190 4.65 -17.30 -6.76
CA TRP A 190 5.13 -16.78 -5.49
C TRP A 190 4.75 -15.31 -5.38
N LEU A 191 3.86 -15.00 -4.45
CA LEU A 191 3.54 -13.61 -4.09
C LEU A 191 4.38 -13.20 -2.89
N HIS A 192 4.99 -12.03 -2.93
CA HIS A 192 5.72 -11.49 -1.79
C HIS A 192 5.69 -9.97 -1.77
N THR A 193 5.76 -9.40 -0.56
CA THR A 193 5.85 -7.95 -0.39
C THR A 193 7.28 -7.44 -0.50
N HIS A 194 7.42 -6.18 -0.90
CA HIS A 194 8.61 -5.35 -0.74
C HIS A 194 8.23 -4.04 -0.09
N GLY A 195 8.99 -3.59 0.90
CA GLY A 195 8.84 -2.28 1.55
C GLY A 195 8.22 -2.33 2.94
N MET A 196 7.87 -3.51 3.45
CA MET A 196 7.43 -3.70 4.85
C MET A 196 8.61 -3.58 5.82
N CYS A 197 9.80 -4.08 5.47
CA CYS A 197 10.96 -4.10 6.38
C CYS A 197 11.34 -2.71 6.92
N ARG A 198 11.27 -1.67 6.09
CA ARG A 198 11.58 -0.29 6.49
C ARG A 198 10.61 0.29 7.53
N THR A 199 9.46 -0.35 7.73
CA THR A 199 8.47 0.01 8.77
C THR A 199 8.72 -0.70 10.10
N GLY A 200 9.66 -1.65 10.14
CA GLY A 200 9.97 -2.48 11.31
C GLY A 200 9.23 -3.83 11.35
N PHE A 201 8.42 -4.15 10.35
CA PHE A 201 7.72 -5.43 10.22
C PHE A 201 8.40 -6.37 9.20
N SER A 202 8.02 -7.64 9.18
CA SER A 202 8.52 -8.59 8.17
C SER A 202 7.81 -8.41 6.83
N GLU A 203 8.49 -8.73 5.74
CA GLU A 203 7.78 -8.97 4.47
C GLU A 203 6.84 -10.18 4.60
N PHE A 204 5.76 -10.20 3.83
CA PHE A 204 4.82 -11.31 3.79
C PHE A 204 4.92 -12.07 2.47
N GLU A 205 4.62 -13.36 2.50
CA GLU A 205 4.71 -14.23 1.33
C GLU A 205 3.56 -15.24 1.25
N LEU A 206 3.14 -15.56 0.01
CA LEU A 206 2.32 -16.71 -0.35
C LEU A 206 3.07 -17.57 -1.36
N LEU A 207 3.18 -18.86 -1.07
CA LEU A 207 3.95 -19.82 -1.86
C LEU A 207 3.03 -20.82 -2.56
N ASP A 208 3.45 -21.31 -3.72
CA ASP A 208 2.81 -22.42 -4.45
C ASP A 208 1.34 -22.14 -4.86
N ILE A 209 1.02 -20.86 -5.12
CA ILE A 209 -0.31 -20.41 -5.53
C ILE A 209 -0.56 -20.73 -7.00
N SER A 210 -1.78 -21.13 -7.38
CA SER A 210 -2.16 -21.26 -8.79
C SER A 210 -2.11 -19.91 -9.50
N ARG A 211 -1.53 -19.89 -10.71
CA ARG A 211 -1.53 -18.70 -11.58
C ARG A 211 -2.92 -18.13 -11.83
N ASP A 212 -3.93 -18.99 -11.95
CA ASP A 212 -5.30 -18.56 -12.22
C ASP A 212 -5.94 -17.82 -11.03
N ASN A 213 -5.48 -18.10 -9.81
CA ASN A 213 -6.03 -17.56 -8.57
C ASN A 213 -5.14 -16.47 -7.93
N ALA A 214 -4.02 -16.11 -8.55
CA ALA A 214 -3.05 -15.18 -7.98
C ALA A 214 -3.64 -13.80 -7.69
N ASN A 215 -4.56 -13.31 -8.53
CA ASN A 215 -5.22 -12.02 -8.32
C ASN A 215 -6.18 -12.05 -7.13
N ASP A 216 -6.88 -13.16 -6.90
CA ASP A 216 -7.78 -13.28 -5.75
C ASP A 216 -6.98 -13.46 -4.44
N LEU A 217 -5.88 -14.21 -4.49
CA LEU A 217 -5.01 -14.39 -3.33
C LEU A 217 -4.15 -13.16 -3.01
N TYR A 218 -3.98 -12.22 -3.94
CA TYR A 218 -3.42 -10.91 -3.66
C TYR A 218 -4.18 -10.21 -2.52
N TYR A 219 -5.52 -10.35 -2.46
CA TYR A 219 -6.29 -9.72 -1.40
C TYR A 219 -5.92 -10.25 -0.01
N LEU A 220 -5.64 -11.55 0.14
CA LEU A 220 -5.22 -12.12 1.41
C LEU A 220 -3.92 -11.48 1.93
N ILE A 221 -2.87 -11.45 1.11
CA ILE A 221 -1.57 -10.87 1.50
C ILE A 221 -1.65 -9.35 1.68
N ASN A 222 -2.42 -8.66 0.83
CA ASN A 222 -2.64 -7.22 0.96
C ASN A 222 -3.38 -6.89 2.26
N THR A 223 -4.40 -7.65 2.63
CA THR A 223 -5.13 -7.47 3.90
C THR A 223 -4.23 -7.73 5.10
N VAL A 224 -3.37 -8.75 5.08
CA VAL A 224 -2.37 -9.00 6.14
C VAL A 224 -1.46 -7.77 6.32
N ALA A 225 -0.86 -7.29 5.23
CA ALA A 225 0.07 -6.16 5.26
C ALA A 225 -0.63 -4.88 5.77
N ASN A 226 -1.82 -4.56 5.23
CA ASN A 226 -2.61 -3.42 5.69
C ASN A 226 -2.97 -3.54 7.18
N ARG A 227 -3.38 -4.73 7.65
CA ARG A 227 -3.76 -4.94 9.04
C ARG A 227 -2.61 -4.65 10.00
N VAL A 228 -1.41 -5.18 9.71
CA VAL A 228 -0.20 -4.91 10.49
C VAL A 228 0.16 -3.43 10.48
N LEU A 229 0.09 -2.77 9.32
CA LEU A 229 0.45 -1.36 9.19
C LEU A 229 -0.57 -0.41 9.86
N TYR A 230 -1.87 -0.67 9.80
CA TYR A 230 -2.85 0.20 10.46
C TYR A 230 -2.92 -0.04 11.97
N GLN A 231 -2.66 -1.26 12.45
CA GLN A 231 -2.62 -1.56 13.89
C GLN A 231 -1.26 -1.22 14.53
N ASN A 232 -0.20 -1.08 13.72
CA ASN A 232 1.18 -0.92 14.18
C ASN A 232 1.56 -2.02 15.19
N GLU A 233 1.19 -3.25 14.85
CA GLU A 233 1.36 -4.43 15.68
C GLU A 233 1.76 -5.63 14.82
N ALA A 234 2.83 -6.31 15.23
CA ALA A 234 3.27 -7.53 14.57
C ALA A 234 2.31 -8.68 14.91
N ILE A 235 2.12 -9.61 13.97
CA ILE A 235 1.38 -10.84 14.27
C ILE A 235 2.28 -11.74 15.11
N GLU A 236 1.90 -11.99 16.37
CA GLU A 236 2.64 -12.89 17.26
C GLU A 236 2.44 -14.35 16.85
N ASP A 237 1.23 -14.89 17.06
CA ASP A 237 0.89 -16.27 16.72
C ASP A 237 -0.07 -16.35 15.53
N TYR A 238 -1.17 -15.58 15.59
CA TYR A 238 -2.18 -15.52 14.54
C TYR A 238 -3.03 -14.26 14.62
N ILE A 239 -3.77 -13.97 13.55
CA ILE A 239 -4.71 -12.86 13.47
C ILE A 239 -5.98 -13.25 12.70
N PHE A 240 -7.13 -12.79 13.20
CA PHE A 240 -8.41 -12.90 12.49
C PHE A 240 -8.54 -11.78 11.45
N LEU A 241 -8.70 -12.16 10.18
CA LEU A 241 -8.80 -11.21 9.07
C LEU A 241 -10.20 -11.03 8.51
N GLY A 242 -11.09 -12.01 8.70
CA GLY A 242 -12.38 -12.02 8.03
C GLY A 242 -13.00 -13.40 7.98
N GLU A 243 -13.93 -13.60 7.06
CA GLU A 243 -14.76 -14.80 6.98
C GLU A 243 -14.81 -15.33 5.53
N PHE A 244 -14.81 -16.66 5.40
CA PHE A 244 -15.20 -17.33 4.17
C PHE A 244 -16.72 -17.19 3.94
N ILE A 245 -17.16 -17.46 2.71
CA ILE A 245 -18.59 -17.36 2.34
C ILE A 245 -19.52 -18.27 3.17
N ASP A 246 -18.99 -19.38 3.70
CA ASP A 246 -19.72 -20.31 4.58
C ASP A 246 -19.79 -19.84 6.05
N GLY A 247 -19.24 -18.66 6.35
CA GLY A 247 -19.18 -18.06 7.68
C GLY A 247 -18.04 -18.59 8.55
N SER A 248 -17.17 -19.46 8.04
CA SER A 248 -15.98 -19.88 8.77
C SER A 248 -14.89 -18.79 8.77
N GLU A 249 -14.12 -18.72 9.85
CA GLU A 249 -13.12 -17.66 10.05
C GLU A 249 -11.87 -17.84 9.18
N ILE A 250 -11.33 -16.72 8.69
CA ILE A 250 -10.02 -16.63 8.06
C ILE A 250 -9.02 -16.18 9.12
N VAL A 251 -8.33 -17.16 9.71
CA VAL A 251 -7.30 -16.92 10.72
C VAL A 251 -5.92 -17.14 10.11
N VAL A 252 -5.14 -16.07 9.97
CA VAL A 252 -3.79 -16.08 9.42
C VAL A 252 -2.75 -16.32 10.51
N ALA A 253 -1.83 -17.24 10.28
CA ALA A 253 -0.72 -17.59 11.16
C ALA A 253 0.60 -17.59 10.38
N PRO A 254 1.31 -16.44 10.31
CA PRO A 254 2.56 -16.34 9.57
C PRO A 254 3.69 -17.08 10.27
N LEU A 255 4.60 -17.67 9.49
CA LEU A 255 5.82 -18.30 9.99
C LEU A 255 7.06 -17.69 9.34
N PRO A 256 8.18 -17.51 10.08
CA PRO A 256 9.45 -17.12 9.48
C PRO A 256 9.78 -18.01 8.28
N TRP A 257 10.25 -17.40 7.19
CA TRP A 257 10.40 -18.11 5.91
C TRP A 257 11.25 -19.39 6.04
N ASN A 258 12.32 -19.35 6.84
CA ASN A 258 13.24 -20.46 7.06
C ASN A 258 12.61 -21.65 7.80
N VAL A 259 11.52 -21.42 8.55
CA VAL A 259 10.69 -22.46 9.15
C VAL A 259 9.58 -22.90 8.20
N ALA A 260 8.99 -21.95 7.49
CA ALA A 260 7.87 -22.18 6.58
C ALA A 260 8.23 -23.06 5.38
N ILE A 261 9.34 -22.78 4.69
CA ILE A 261 9.71 -23.49 3.46
C ILE A 261 9.97 -24.99 3.69
N ALA A 262 10.33 -25.38 4.92
CA ALA A 262 10.47 -26.79 5.29
C ALA A 262 9.14 -27.57 5.26
N LYS A 263 8.00 -26.88 5.18
CA LYS A 263 6.65 -27.45 5.04
C LYS A 263 6.21 -27.58 3.58
N TYR A 264 7.02 -27.12 2.64
CA TYR A 264 6.77 -27.21 1.20
C TYR A 264 7.74 -28.21 0.53
N PRO A 265 7.42 -28.72 -0.68
CA PRO A 265 8.42 -29.39 -1.51
C PRO A 265 9.61 -28.46 -1.77
N SER A 266 10.82 -29.02 -1.89
CA SER A 266 12.05 -28.22 -1.97
C SER A 266 12.29 -27.56 -3.33
N ASP A 267 11.51 -27.94 -4.33
CA ASP A 267 11.62 -27.53 -5.74
C ASP A 267 10.52 -26.56 -6.17
N ILE A 268 9.74 -26.02 -5.23
CA ILE A 268 8.78 -24.95 -5.53
C ILE A 268 9.48 -23.63 -5.81
N ILE A 269 8.82 -22.77 -6.59
CA ILE A 269 9.16 -21.35 -6.68
C ILE A 269 9.02 -20.67 -5.31
N GLY A 270 9.98 -19.79 -4.97
CA GLY A 270 10.13 -19.20 -3.64
C GLY A 270 10.74 -20.16 -2.60
N GLY A 271 11.19 -21.34 -3.06
CA GLY A 271 11.81 -22.37 -2.24
C GLY A 271 13.31 -22.11 -1.95
N PRO A 272 14.04 -23.11 -1.42
CA PRO A 272 15.45 -22.97 -1.07
C PRO A 272 16.38 -22.46 -2.19
N ALA A 273 16.07 -22.77 -3.45
CA ALA A 273 16.91 -22.39 -4.59
C ALA A 273 16.86 -20.87 -4.88
N ASP A 274 15.69 -20.25 -4.73
CA ASP A 274 15.51 -18.81 -4.95
C ASP A 274 16.10 -17.96 -3.82
N ARG A 275 16.45 -18.60 -2.68
CA ARG A 275 16.90 -17.97 -1.44
C ARG A 275 18.41 -18.03 -1.19
N VAL A 276 19.17 -18.44 -2.20
CA VAL A 276 20.64 -18.51 -2.07
C VAL A 276 21.24 -17.10 -2.01
N ASP A 277 20.80 -16.21 -2.90
CA ASP A 277 21.39 -14.88 -3.09
C ASP A 277 20.40 -13.72 -2.87
N SER A 278 19.12 -14.00 -2.62
CA SER A 278 18.08 -12.98 -2.43
C SER A 278 16.91 -13.49 -1.58
N HIS A 279 16.01 -12.62 -1.10
CA HIS A 279 14.77 -13.02 -0.40
C HIS A 279 14.99 -14.01 0.77
N ASN A 280 16.11 -13.86 1.48
CA ASN A 280 16.56 -14.71 2.57
C ASN A 280 16.81 -13.92 3.87
N THR A 281 16.22 -12.73 3.96
CA THR A 281 16.35 -11.77 5.07
C THR A 281 15.15 -11.91 6.01
N ASN A 282 14.34 -10.85 6.20
CA ASN A 282 13.25 -10.77 7.17
C ASN A 282 11.88 -10.87 6.51
N SER A 283 11.42 -12.11 6.29
CA SER A 283 10.10 -12.39 5.73
C SER A 283 9.38 -13.54 6.43
N GLN A 284 8.05 -13.53 6.31
CA GLN A 284 7.16 -14.53 6.85
C GLN A 284 6.21 -15.07 5.77
N VAL A 285 6.05 -16.38 5.73
CA VAL A 285 5.08 -17.05 4.84
C VAL A 285 3.77 -17.21 5.58
N ILE A 286 2.67 -16.78 4.94
CA ILE A 286 1.32 -16.86 5.47
C ILE A 286 0.81 -18.30 5.42
N PHE A 287 0.28 -18.77 6.55
CA PHE A 287 -0.54 -19.99 6.66
C PHE A 287 -1.89 -19.65 7.27
N LEU A 288 -2.80 -20.62 7.27
CA LEU A 288 -4.13 -20.53 7.87
C LEU A 288 -4.30 -21.54 9.01
N PHE A 289 -5.03 -21.14 10.04
CA PHE A 289 -5.69 -22.06 10.97
C PHE A 289 -7.16 -22.16 10.59
N LEU A 290 -7.66 -23.39 10.35
CA LEU A 290 -9.05 -23.61 9.93
C LEU A 290 -10.00 -23.87 11.10
N SER A 291 -9.47 -23.98 12.32
CA SER A 291 -10.22 -24.18 13.54
C SER A 291 -9.38 -23.81 14.77
N GLU A 292 -10.04 -23.64 15.91
CA GLU A 292 -9.37 -23.46 17.21
C GLU A 292 -8.49 -24.68 17.57
N GLU A 293 -8.90 -25.90 17.16
CA GLU A 293 -8.08 -27.11 17.34
C GLU A 293 -6.80 -27.05 16.50
N ASP A 294 -6.86 -26.51 15.27
CA ASP A 294 -5.67 -26.32 14.44
C ASP A 294 -4.71 -25.33 15.08
N ALA A 295 -5.22 -24.21 15.61
CA ALA A 295 -4.42 -23.22 16.34
C ALA A 295 -3.74 -23.83 17.57
N ASN A 296 -4.52 -24.52 18.43
CA ASN A 296 -4.02 -25.14 19.67
C ASN A 296 -2.97 -26.24 19.43
N ASN A 297 -3.02 -26.92 18.27
CA ASN A 297 -2.10 -27.99 17.91
C ASN A 297 -0.98 -27.55 16.94
N GLY A 298 -0.95 -26.28 16.53
CA GLY A 298 0.02 -25.79 15.54
C GLY A 298 -0.12 -26.46 14.17
N LYS A 299 -1.34 -26.76 13.74
CA LYS A 299 -1.64 -27.35 12.42
C LYS A 299 -1.84 -26.26 11.37
N TYR A 300 -0.74 -25.88 10.74
CA TYR A 300 -0.70 -24.88 9.67
C TYR A 300 -1.24 -25.46 8.35
N THR A 301 -2.20 -24.77 7.75
CA THR A 301 -2.74 -25.07 6.41
C THR A 301 -2.20 -24.08 5.40
N LYS A 302 -1.80 -24.55 4.21
CA LYS A 302 -1.27 -23.66 3.16
C LYS A 302 -2.42 -22.95 2.46
N PRO A 303 -2.27 -21.66 2.09
CA PRO A 303 -3.29 -20.97 1.29
C PRO A 303 -3.57 -21.67 -0.05
N SER A 304 -2.55 -22.30 -0.67
CA SER A 304 -2.70 -23.09 -1.89
C SER A 304 -3.60 -24.34 -1.74
N GLU A 305 -3.81 -24.82 -0.51
CA GLU A 305 -4.74 -25.92 -0.20
C GLU A 305 -6.18 -25.43 -0.01
N MET A 306 -6.39 -24.10 0.05
CA MET A 306 -7.67 -23.45 0.36
C MET A 306 -8.12 -22.47 -0.74
N GLU A 307 -7.48 -22.49 -1.92
CA GLU A 307 -7.75 -21.53 -3.00
C GLU A 307 -9.22 -21.50 -3.40
N GLU A 308 -9.88 -22.66 -3.52
CA GLU A 308 -11.31 -22.73 -3.88
C GLU A 308 -12.19 -21.88 -2.95
N LYS A 309 -11.87 -21.82 -1.65
CA LYS A 309 -12.59 -20.98 -0.69
C LYS A 309 -12.13 -19.52 -0.70
N LEU A 310 -10.84 -19.28 -0.94
CA LEU A 310 -10.26 -17.94 -0.96
C LEU A 310 -10.67 -17.14 -2.22
N VAL A 311 -11.03 -17.83 -3.31
CA VAL A 311 -11.53 -17.17 -4.53
C VAL A 311 -13.06 -17.03 -4.56
N GLU A 312 -13.79 -17.70 -3.66
CA GLU A 312 -15.25 -17.61 -3.55
C GLU A 312 -15.70 -16.34 -2.79
N ASN A 313 -15.08 -15.20 -3.12
CA ASN A 313 -15.38 -13.86 -2.58
C ASN A 313 -15.45 -13.81 -1.03
N PRO A 314 -14.34 -14.11 -0.34
CA PRO A 314 -14.27 -13.99 1.12
C PRO A 314 -14.46 -12.54 1.57
N LEU A 315 -14.94 -12.37 2.80
CA LEU A 315 -15.12 -11.07 3.42
C LEU A 315 -13.89 -10.73 4.25
N TYR A 316 -13.07 -9.79 3.79
CA TYR A 316 -11.95 -9.25 4.57
C TYR A 316 -12.36 -7.99 5.33
N TYR A 317 -11.96 -7.91 6.60
CA TYR A 317 -12.28 -6.77 7.46
C TYR A 317 -11.17 -5.72 7.46
N TYR A 318 -11.56 -4.47 7.26
CA TYR A 318 -10.70 -3.31 7.46
C TYR A 318 -10.75 -2.86 8.91
N THR A 319 -9.66 -2.25 9.38
CA THR A 319 -9.67 -1.64 10.70
C THR A 319 -10.43 -0.32 10.67
N ASN A 320 -10.79 0.17 11.85
CA ASN A 320 -11.42 1.48 11.97
C ASN A 320 -10.45 2.58 11.49
N GLU A 321 -9.16 2.46 11.81
CA GLU A 321 -8.11 3.40 11.40
C GLU A 321 -7.97 3.45 9.87
N GLN A 322 -8.03 2.30 9.20
CA GLN A 322 -8.02 2.23 7.74
C GLN A 322 -9.24 2.94 7.13
N THR A 323 -10.42 2.66 7.66
CA THR A 323 -11.67 3.27 7.17
C THR A 323 -11.70 4.79 7.42
N GLU A 324 -11.22 5.23 8.58
CA GLU A 324 -11.07 6.66 8.90
C GLU A 324 -10.06 7.34 7.96
N HIS A 325 -8.94 6.68 7.68
CA HIS A 325 -7.91 7.21 6.77
C HIS A 325 -8.46 7.41 5.35
N MET A 326 -9.20 6.44 4.82
CA MET A 326 -9.90 6.56 3.53
C MET A 326 -10.85 7.76 3.52
N LYS A 327 -11.66 7.90 4.58
CA LYS A 327 -12.60 9.02 4.75
C LYS A 327 -11.89 10.37 4.73
N PHE A 328 -10.80 10.54 5.48
CA PHE A 328 -10.06 11.80 5.48
C PHE A 328 -9.42 12.09 4.13
N MET A 329 -8.86 11.09 3.45
CA MET A 329 -8.27 11.26 2.13
C MET A 329 -9.32 11.68 1.08
N ALA A 330 -10.50 11.06 1.11
CA ALA A 330 -11.60 11.41 0.21
C ALA A 330 -12.01 12.88 0.35
N ARG A 331 -12.06 13.39 1.60
CA ARG A 331 -12.39 14.79 1.90
C ARG A 331 -11.28 15.76 1.50
N ASP A 332 -10.03 15.43 1.79
CA ASP A 332 -8.86 16.24 1.40
C ASP A 332 -8.80 16.45 -0.11
N ARG A 333 -9.29 15.48 -0.88
CA ARG A 333 -9.29 15.48 -2.35
C ARG A 333 -10.66 15.80 -2.98
N TYR A 334 -11.65 16.21 -2.18
CA TYR A 334 -13.02 16.48 -2.65
C TYR A 334 -13.10 17.60 -3.70
N GLU A 335 -12.29 18.64 -3.56
CA GLU A 335 -12.28 19.73 -4.55
C GLU A 335 -11.76 19.28 -5.92
N LEU A 336 -10.89 18.25 -5.97
CA LEU A 336 -10.46 17.66 -7.25
C LEU A 336 -11.62 16.93 -7.92
N LEU A 337 -12.39 16.14 -7.17
CA LEU A 337 -13.62 15.53 -7.64
C LEU A 337 -14.59 16.58 -8.20
N LYS A 338 -14.83 17.65 -7.44
CA LYS A 338 -15.75 18.71 -7.82
C LYS A 338 -15.35 19.38 -9.12
N ASN A 339 -14.09 19.82 -9.23
CA ASN A 339 -13.60 20.49 -10.42
C ASN A 339 -13.63 19.55 -11.64
N ALA A 340 -13.20 18.30 -11.48
CA ALA A 340 -13.18 17.32 -12.57
C ALA A 340 -14.55 17.10 -13.20
N ILE A 341 -15.60 16.94 -12.38
CA ILE A 341 -16.98 16.74 -12.86
C ILE A 341 -17.54 18.02 -13.49
N LEU A 342 -17.27 19.20 -12.91
CA LEU A 342 -17.76 20.47 -13.45
C LEU A 342 -17.10 20.84 -14.79
N GLU A 343 -15.83 20.51 -14.96
CA GLU A 343 -15.06 20.78 -16.17
C GLU A 343 -15.30 19.73 -17.28
N ASN A 344 -15.75 18.53 -16.91
CA ASN A 344 -15.98 17.41 -17.84
C ASN A 344 -17.39 16.82 -17.70
N PRO A 345 -18.39 17.36 -18.44
CA PRO A 345 -19.79 16.93 -18.31
C PRO A 345 -20.08 15.46 -18.68
N SER A 346 -19.15 14.77 -19.36
CA SER A 346 -19.27 13.34 -19.66
C SER A 346 -18.95 12.47 -18.45
N TYR A 347 -18.17 12.98 -17.49
CA TYR A 347 -17.78 12.21 -16.32
C TYR A 347 -18.96 11.98 -15.39
N LYS A 348 -18.94 10.82 -14.73
CA LYS A 348 -19.92 10.43 -13.70
C LYS A 348 -19.19 10.17 -12.40
N ALA A 349 -19.86 10.37 -11.27
CA ALA A 349 -19.27 10.06 -9.98
C ALA A 349 -20.21 9.25 -9.11
N LEU A 350 -19.63 8.30 -8.38
CA LEU A 350 -20.22 7.75 -7.17
C LEU A 350 -19.55 8.41 -5.96
N ILE A 351 -20.35 8.80 -4.97
CA ILE A 351 -19.86 9.34 -3.70
C ILE A 351 -20.37 8.43 -2.58
N LYS A 352 -19.48 7.94 -1.74
CA LYS A 352 -19.82 7.11 -0.59
C LYS A 352 -20.13 8.01 0.60
N VAL A 353 -21.32 7.88 1.15
CA VAL A 353 -21.80 8.69 2.27
C VAL A 353 -21.96 7.81 3.51
N GLY A 354 -21.52 8.33 4.67
CA GLY A 354 -21.78 7.71 5.96
C GLY A 354 -23.14 8.15 6.49
N LEU A 355 -24.14 7.26 6.45
CA LEU A 355 -25.49 7.52 6.92
C LEU A 355 -25.65 7.11 8.38
N PRO A 356 -26.21 7.97 9.26
CA PRO A 356 -26.58 7.59 10.62
C PRO A 356 -27.56 6.40 10.60
N THR A 357 -27.30 5.38 11.41
CA THR A 357 -28.16 4.19 11.48
C THR A 357 -29.38 4.42 12.37
N ASP A 358 -30.39 3.56 12.27
CA ASP A 358 -31.54 3.58 13.17
C ASP A 358 -31.12 3.15 14.59
N GLY A 359 -31.18 4.06 15.55
CA GLY A 359 -30.91 3.79 16.95
C GLY A 359 -32.04 2.99 17.63
N GLU A 360 -31.73 2.33 18.74
CA GLU A 360 -32.70 1.50 19.49
C GLU A 360 -33.94 2.28 19.98
N ASP A 361 -33.82 3.60 20.14
CA ASP A 361 -34.91 4.50 20.53
C ASP A 361 -35.68 5.10 19.34
N GLY A 362 -35.37 4.65 18.12
CA GLY A 362 -35.95 5.13 16.86
C GLY A 362 -35.40 6.49 16.40
N LYS A 363 -34.34 7.01 17.03
CA LYS A 363 -33.63 8.21 16.55
C LYS A 363 -32.37 7.83 15.78
N PRO A 364 -31.86 8.70 14.90
CA PRO A 364 -30.60 8.44 14.22
C PRO A 364 -29.43 8.31 15.20
N ASP A 365 -28.69 7.22 15.07
CA ASP A 365 -27.42 6.94 15.75
C ASP A 365 -26.27 7.43 14.87
N TYR A 366 -25.62 8.50 15.31
CA TYR A 366 -24.49 9.13 14.62
C TYR A 366 -23.15 8.51 14.99
N GLU A 367 -23.10 7.59 15.97
CA GLU A 367 -21.89 6.84 16.31
C GLU A 367 -21.72 5.63 15.40
N ASN A 368 -22.83 5.02 14.97
CA ASN A 368 -22.83 3.91 14.03
C ASN A 368 -23.32 4.39 12.66
N LEU A 369 -22.38 4.53 11.70
CA LEU A 369 -22.69 4.91 10.34
C LEU A 369 -22.74 3.68 9.42
N GLU A 370 -23.71 3.68 8.51
CA GLU A 370 -23.71 2.79 7.34
C GLU A 370 -23.14 3.54 6.14
N HIS A 371 -22.05 3.03 5.57
CA HIS A 371 -21.35 3.66 4.45
C HIS A 371 -21.84 3.12 3.12
N ILE A 372 -22.51 3.95 2.32
CA ILE A 372 -23.21 3.50 1.11
C ILE A 372 -22.98 4.43 -0.08
N TRP A 373 -23.01 3.88 -1.29
CA TRP A 373 -22.72 4.61 -2.52
C TRP A 373 -23.94 5.33 -3.08
N PHE A 374 -23.74 6.58 -3.49
CA PHE A 374 -24.71 7.41 -4.20
C PHE A 374 -24.18 7.86 -5.56
N GLU A 375 -25.03 7.94 -6.59
CA GLU A 375 -24.73 8.57 -7.86
C GLU A 375 -24.90 10.09 -7.78
N LEU A 376 -23.83 10.83 -8.06
CA LEU A 376 -23.83 12.29 -8.01
C LEU A 376 -24.76 12.88 -9.09
N ILE A 377 -25.68 13.76 -8.68
CA ILE A 377 -26.55 14.53 -9.58
C ILE A 377 -25.92 15.88 -9.93
N GLU A 378 -25.67 16.69 -8.90
CA GLU A 378 -25.13 18.05 -9.04
C GLU A 378 -24.41 18.50 -7.76
N PHE A 379 -23.46 19.42 -7.90
CA PHE A 379 -22.93 20.17 -6.76
C PHE A 379 -23.82 21.34 -6.44
N THR A 380 -24.02 21.59 -5.14
CA THR A 380 -24.74 22.76 -4.62
C THR A 380 -23.76 23.77 -4.02
N GLU A 381 -24.26 24.89 -3.50
CA GLU A 381 -23.41 25.89 -2.82
C GLU A 381 -22.80 25.31 -1.54
N GLU A 382 -23.55 24.49 -0.81
CA GLU A 382 -23.16 23.93 0.50
C GLU A 382 -22.66 22.48 0.42
N GLY A 383 -22.85 21.79 -0.71
CA GLY A 383 -22.50 20.38 -0.85
C GLY A 383 -22.85 19.79 -2.21
N PHE A 384 -23.68 18.74 -2.21
CA PHE A 384 -24.09 18.03 -3.41
C PHE A 384 -25.43 17.30 -3.23
N LYS A 385 -26.10 17.02 -4.34
CA LYS A 385 -27.26 16.12 -4.40
C LYS A 385 -26.87 14.82 -5.08
N ALA A 386 -27.37 13.71 -4.57
CA ALA A 386 -27.05 12.39 -5.10
C ALA A 386 -28.21 11.40 -4.92
N VAL A 387 -28.25 10.37 -5.78
CA VAL A 387 -29.26 9.30 -5.77
C VAL A 387 -28.67 8.04 -5.18
N LEU A 388 -29.38 7.42 -4.23
CA LEU A 388 -28.93 6.19 -3.58
C LEU A 388 -28.90 5.00 -4.55
N THR A 389 -27.76 4.31 -4.66
CA THR A 389 -27.56 3.21 -5.63
C THR A 389 -28.05 1.84 -5.15
N GLN A 390 -28.21 1.65 -3.84
CA GLN A 390 -28.65 0.38 -3.25
C GLN A 390 -29.36 0.64 -1.91
N ALA A 391 -30.28 -0.23 -1.51
CA ALA A 391 -30.96 -0.08 -0.23
C ALA A 391 -30.01 -0.28 0.97
N PRO A 392 -30.06 0.58 2.00
CA PRO A 392 -29.27 0.41 3.21
C PRO A 392 -29.90 -0.67 4.10
N TYR A 393 -29.06 -1.35 4.89
CA TYR A 393 -29.46 -2.41 5.81
C TYR A 393 -30.01 -1.89 7.14
N ARG A 394 -29.48 -0.75 7.61
CA ARG A 394 -29.68 -0.20 8.96
C ARG A 394 -30.29 1.20 8.95
N VAL A 395 -30.80 1.66 7.81
CA VAL A 395 -31.46 2.96 7.65
C VAL A 395 -32.83 2.75 7.00
N ALA A 396 -33.81 2.29 7.77
CA ALA A 396 -35.10 1.82 7.27
C ALA A 396 -35.93 2.90 6.53
N ALA A 397 -35.62 4.17 6.76
CA ALA A 397 -36.28 5.29 6.10
C ALA A 397 -35.86 5.48 4.64
N MET A 398 -34.72 4.92 4.21
CA MET A 398 -34.16 5.10 2.87
C MET A 398 -34.31 3.85 1.99
N LYS A 399 -34.45 4.08 0.69
CA LYS A 399 -34.56 3.06 -0.36
C LYS A 399 -33.69 3.42 -1.55
N GLU A 400 -33.33 2.40 -2.32
CA GLU A 400 -32.69 2.58 -3.62
C GLU A 400 -33.50 3.56 -4.49
N GLY A 401 -32.81 4.51 -5.13
CA GLY A 401 -33.42 5.58 -5.93
C GLY A 401 -33.83 6.82 -5.13
N ASP A 402 -33.72 6.83 -3.81
CA ASP A 402 -33.98 8.03 -3.02
C ASP A 402 -32.89 9.10 -3.27
N GLU A 403 -33.34 10.35 -3.47
CA GLU A 403 -32.45 11.51 -3.58
C GLU A 403 -32.16 12.09 -2.19
N GLY A 404 -30.91 12.47 -1.96
CA GLY A 404 -30.47 13.18 -0.76
C GLY A 404 -29.56 14.35 -1.07
N GLU A 405 -29.50 15.30 -0.15
CA GLU A 405 -28.56 16.41 -0.15
C GLU A 405 -27.57 16.24 1.00
N TYR A 406 -26.28 16.34 0.69
CA TYR A 406 -25.18 16.00 1.58
C TYR A 406 -24.04 17.02 1.44
N THR A 407 -23.13 17.01 2.41
CA THR A 407 -21.96 17.87 2.46
C THR A 407 -20.67 17.06 2.37
N VAL A 408 -19.53 17.75 2.18
CA VAL A 408 -18.21 17.11 2.23
C VAL A 408 -17.95 16.37 3.55
N ASN A 409 -18.61 16.78 4.65
CA ASN A 409 -18.46 16.12 5.96
C ASN A 409 -19.18 14.78 6.05
N ASP A 410 -20.02 14.44 5.08
CA ASP A 410 -20.72 13.16 4.99
C ASP A 410 -19.98 12.17 4.10
N VAL A 411 -19.05 12.68 3.27
CA VAL A 411 -18.24 11.89 2.33
C VAL A 411 -17.27 10.99 3.07
N THR A 412 -17.21 9.74 2.65
CA THR A 412 -16.32 8.69 3.18
C THR A 412 -15.49 8.03 2.10
N ASP A 413 -15.87 8.16 0.83
CA ASP A 413 -15.08 7.79 -0.34
C ASP A 413 -15.73 8.39 -1.60
N TRP A 414 -15.05 8.34 -2.75
CA TRP A 414 -15.64 8.69 -4.05
C TRP A 414 -14.95 8.00 -5.23
N ILE A 415 -15.66 7.84 -6.34
CA ILE A 415 -15.13 7.29 -7.59
C ILE A 415 -15.64 8.16 -8.75
N ILE A 416 -14.76 8.55 -9.66
CA ILE A 416 -15.08 9.22 -10.92
C ILE A 416 -14.91 8.20 -12.04
N TYR A 417 -15.91 8.06 -12.89
CA TYR A 417 -15.84 7.31 -14.14
C TYR A 417 -15.55 8.26 -15.28
N THR A 418 -14.39 8.05 -15.92
CA THR A 418 -14.02 8.69 -17.19
C THR A 418 -14.25 7.72 -18.34
N ASP A 419 -14.00 8.15 -19.57
CA ASP A 419 -14.11 7.29 -20.76
C ASP A 419 -13.05 6.18 -20.78
N GLU A 420 -11.94 6.36 -20.04
CA GLU A 420 -10.78 5.46 -20.08
C GLU A 420 -10.61 4.64 -18.79
N MET A 421 -11.00 5.18 -17.64
CA MET A 421 -10.76 4.53 -16.35
C MET A 421 -11.65 5.08 -15.22
N SER A 422 -11.64 4.38 -14.09
CA SER A 422 -12.10 4.90 -12.81
C SER A 422 -10.96 5.61 -12.07
N ILE A 423 -11.27 6.75 -11.44
CA ILE A 423 -10.37 7.53 -10.60
C ILE A 423 -10.97 7.62 -9.20
N ASP A 424 -10.18 7.29 -8.20
CA ASP A 424 -10.51 7.34 -6.78
C ASP A 424 -9.66 8.44 -6.08
N PRO A 425 -9.82 8.68 -4.76
CA PRO A 425 -9.00 9.67 -4.06
C PRO A 425 -7.52 9.41 -4.26
N ASN A 426 -7.03 8.17 -4.16
CA ASN A 426 -5.61 7.84 -4.26
C ASN A 426 -5.03 8.16 -5.66
N THR A 427 -5.83 7.97 -6.70
CA THR A 427 -5.48 8.17 -8.12
C THR A 427 -5.87 9.53 -8.70
N ALA A 428 -6.40 10.44 -7.86
CA ALA A 428 -6.83 11.78 -8.25
C ALA A 428 -5.77 12.66 -8.93
N TYR A 429 -4.48 12.28 -8.89
CA TYR A 429 -3.40 12.98 -9.60
C TYR A 429 -3.43 12.80 -11.13
N LEU A 430 -4.33 11.93 -11.63
CA LEU A 430 -4.58 11.70 -13.05
C LEU A 430 -5.64 12.65 -13.63
N LEU A 431 -6.30 13.47 -12.79
CA LEU A 431 -7.29 14.46 -13.18
C LEU A 431 -6.67 15.72 -13.79
#